data_AF-A0AAJ0LR35-F1
#
_entry.id   AF-A0AAJ0LR35-F1
#
_cell.length_a   1.000
_cell.length_b   1.000
_cell.length_c   1.000
_cell.angle_alpha   90.00
_cell.angle_beta   90.00
_cell.angle_gamma   90.00
#
_symmetry.space_group_name_H-M   'P 1'
#
loop_
_entity.id
_entity.type
_entity.pdbx_description
1 polymer ?
#
loop_
_entity_poly.entity_id
_entity_poly.type
_entity_poly.pdbx_seq_one_letter_code
_entity_poly.pdbx_strand_id
1 'polypeptide(L)'
;MAPTEALKLQCAFTKTMEEKYMDIPKAQRPHDSNFDWERFSRSVIDSYGSFESPDYSFVKENLAATKYPGVIQFLEKNFDFHEDTEPNTDVSYGYFVRGDGADFILRISFVGPYYYLSSLSADGSQDSPSIDLPSTNSVYPLIKNMEEAGMIFTPVEVLNKKFNFGNQFSSVYSILYCYEDEPSWIEM
;
A
#
# COMPACT_ATOMS: atom_id res chain seq x y z
N MET A 1 -21.85 15.31 28.70
CA MET A 1 -20.98 15.37 27.50
C MET A 1 -21.46 14.30 26.54
N ALA A 2 -21.98 14.68 25.37
CA ALA A 2 -22.32 13.73 24.32
C ALA A 2 -21.04 13.30 23.59
N PRO A 3 -20.89 12.02 23.21
CA PRO A 3 -19.73 11.59 22.43
C PRO A 3 -19.76 12.24 21.05
N THR A 4 -18.60 12.77 20.65
CA THR A 4 -18.32 13.39 19.35
C THR A 4 -18.63 12.42 18.21
N GLU A 5 -19.11 12.91 17.07
CA GLU A 5 -19.53 12.06 15.93
C GLU A 5 -18.45 11.08 15.44
N ALA A 6 -17.16 11.43 15.60
CA ALA A 6 -16.03 10.53 15.31
C ALA A 6 -16.06 9.22 16.12
N LEU A 7 -16.47 9.26 17.40
CA LEU A 7 -16.62 8.08 18.25
C LEU A 7 -17.83 7.23 17.84
N LYS A 8 -18.87 7.85 17.26
CA LYS A 8 -20.04 7.12 16.76
C LYS A 8 -19.73 6.37 15.46
N LEU A 9 -18.91 6.95 14.59
CA LEU A 9 -18.41 6.29 13.37
C LEU A 9 -17.50 5.11 13.70
N GLN A 10 -16.55 5.26 14.63
CA GLN A 10 -15.71 4.14 15.11
C GLN A 10 -16.53 2.98 15.68
N CYS A 11 -17.57 3.29 16.47
CA CYS A 11 -18.41 2.26 17.09
C CYS A 11 -19.35 1.56 16.09
N ALA A 12 -19.79 2.27 15.04
CA ALA A 12 -20.61 1.68 13.97
C ALA A 12 -19.79 0.78 13.04
N PHE A 13 -18.54 1.14 12.78
CA PHE A 13 -17.60 0.33 12.00
C PHE A 13 -17.26 -0.99 12.69
N THR A 14 -16.92 -0.98 13.98
CA THR A 14 -16.62 -2.20 14.74
C THR A 14 -17.83 -3.13 14.85
N LYS A 15 -19.02 -2.57 15.08
CA LYS A 15 -20.25 -3.36 15.24
C LYS A 15 -20.73 -4.03 13.95
N THR A 16 -20.54 -3.38 12.81
CA THR A 16 -20.94 -3.93 11.50
C THR A 16 -20.00 -5.06 11.03
N MET A 17 -18.75 -5.07 11.53
CA MET A 17 -17.77 -6.14 11.28
C MET A 17 -18.05 -7.39 12.12
N GLU A 18 -18.54 -7.23 13.36
CA GLU A 18 -18.84 -8.38 14.25
C GLU A 18 -20.14 -9.10 13.91
N GLU A 19 -21.19 -8.41 13.46
CA GLU A 19 -22.50 -9.03 13.23
C GLU A 19 -22.59 -9.89 11.94
N LYS A 20 -21.56 -9.87 11.08
CA LYS A 20 -21.55 -10.62 9.79
C LYS A 20 -20.83 -11.98 9.83
N TYR A 21 -20.28 -12.40 10.97
CA TYR A 21 -19.56 -13.68 11.10
C TYR A 21 -20.22 -14.61 12.12
N MET A 22 -21.28 -15.30 11.71
CA MET A 22 -21.68 -16.58 12.29
C MET A 22 -21.96 -17.57 11.15
N ASP A 23 -21.30 -18.72 11.26
CA ASP A 23 -21.31 -19.91 10.38
C ASP A 23 -20.36 -19.95 9.17
N ILE A 24 -19.07 -20.28 9.43
CA ILE A 24 -18.18 -20.91 8.45
C ILE A 24 -17.45 -22.11 9.10
N PRO A 25 -17.36 -23.29 8.45
CA PRO A 25 -16.75 -24.49 9.02
C PRO A 25 -15.26 -24.33 9.36
N LYS A 26 -14.84 -24.93 10.48
CA LYS A 26 -13.44 -25.04 10.91
C LYS A 26 -12.60 -25.81 9.88
N ALA A 27 -11.73 -25.11 9.15
CA ALA A 27 -10.30 -25.44 8.98
C ALA A 27 -9.68 -24.59 7.86
N GLN A 28 -8.89 -23.57 8.23
CA GLN A 28 -7.61 -23.19 7.61
C GLN A 28 -6.92 -22.12 8.49
N ARG A 29 -5.60 -22.01 8.34
CA ARG A 29 -4.57 -21.63 9.35
C ARG A 29 -4.50 -20.12 9.67
N PRO A 30 -3.89 -19.72 10.80
CA PRO A 30 -3.77 -18.31 11.20
C PRO A 30 -2.73 -17.59 10.34
N HIS A 31 -3.21 -16.83 9.36
CA HIS A 31 -2.47 -15.73 8.74
C HIS A 31 -3.40 -14.51 8.74
N ASP A 32 -4.02 -14.22 9.89
CA ASP A 32 -4.57 -12.89 10.12
C ASP A 32 -3.38 -11.95 10.13
N SER A 33 -3.15 -11.27 9.01
CA SER A 33 -2.19 -10.17 8.93
C SER A 33 -2.52 -9.24 10.10
N ASN A 34 -1.57 -9.06 11.04
CA ASN A 34 -1.63 -8.02 12.08
C ASN A 34 -1.49 -6.61 11.46
N PHE A 35 -2.13 -6.38 10.31
CA PHE A 35 -2.15 -5.11 9.64
C PHE A 35 -2.99 -4.15 10.49
N ASP A 36 -2.37 -3.03 10.85
CA ASP A 36 -3.00 -2.02 11.69
C ASP A 36 -4.02 -1.21 10.85
N TRP A 37 -5.25 -1.73 10.79
CA TRP A 37 -6.36 -1.10 10.08
C TRP A 37 -6.75 0.27 10.65
N GLU A 38 -6.51 0.52 11.95
CA GLU A 38 -6.75 1.83 12.55
C GLU A 38 -5.72 2.87 12.06
N ARG A 39 -4.45 2.48 11.97
CA ARG A 39 -3.40 3.31 11.36
C ARG A 39 -3.64 3.54 9.88
N PHE A 40 -4.11 2.52 9.15
CA PHE A 40 -4.51 2.68 7.75
C PHE A 40 -5.64 3.69 7.59
N SER A 41 -6.73 3.54 8.36
CA SER A 41 -7.87 4.46 8.30
C SER A 41 -7.48 5.90 8.60
N ARG A 42 -6.62 6.11 9.61
CA ARG A 42 -6.06 7.44 9.90
C ARG A 42 -5.23 7.97 8.74
N SER A 43 -4.35 7.17 8.15
CA SER A 43 -3.52 7.60 7.00
C SER A 43 -4.36 8.01 5.80
N VAL A 44 -5.47 7.29 5.54
CA VAL A 44 -6.43 7.63 4.48
C VAL A 44 -7.12 8.95 4.79
N ILE A 45 -7.65 9.14 6.00
CA ILE A 45 -8.31 10.39 6.39
C ILE A 45 -7.33 11.57 6.39
N ASP A 46 -6.11 11.39 6.88
CA ASP A 46 -5.10 12.44 6.95
C ASP A 46 -4.67 12.90 5.53
N SER A 47 -4.72 12.01 4.54
CA SER A 47 -4.28 12.32 3.16
C SER A 47 -5.45 12.78 2.27
N TYR A 48 -6.56 12.04 2.29
CA TYR A 48 -7.73 12.28 1.43
C TYR A 48 -8.82 13.14 2.08
N GLY A 49 -8.76 13.36 3.39
CA GLY A 49 -9.80 14.02 4.17
C GLY A 49 -11.02 13.14 4.49
N SER A 50 -11.42 12.24 3.59
CA SER A 50 -12.62 11.40 3.74
C SER A 50 -12.53 10.13 2.90
N PHE A 51 -13.19 9.06 3.37
CA PHE A 51 -13.42 7.86 2.57
C PHE A 51 -14.52 8.11 1.53
N GLU A 52 -15.57 8.84 1.87
CA GLU A 52 -16.76 9.06 1.03
C GLU A 52 -16.52 10.08 -0.08
N SER A 53 -15.68 11.09 0.19
CA SER A 53 -15.37 12.19 -0.73
C SER A 53 -13.86 12.48 -0.73
N PRO A 54 -13.06 11.59 -1.33
CA PRO A 54 -11.61 11.70 -1.29
C PRO A 54 -11.10 12.90 -2.10
N ASP A 55 -10.22 13.69 -1.50
CA ASP A 55 -9.47 14.75 -2.17
C ASP A 55 -8.05 14.27 -2.53
N TYR A 56 -7.67 14.42 -3.80
CA TYR A 56 -6.38 13.99 -4.34
C TYR A 56 -5.36 15.14 -4.42
N SER A 57 -5.69 16.33 -3.91
CA SER A 57 -4.81 17.51 -3.94
C SER A 57 -3.42 17.27 -3.32
N PHE A 58 -3.34 16.41 -2.30
CA PHE A 58 -2.08 16.04 -1.62
C PHE A 58 -1.03 15.41 -2.56
N VAL A 59 -1.42 14.80 -3.67
CA VAL A 59 -0.49 14.15 -4.61
C VAL A 59 0.51 15.17 -5.16
N LYS A 60 0.02 16.31 -5.64
CA LYS A 60 0.86 17.37 -6.21
C LYS A 60 1.81 17.95 -5.17
N GLU A 61 1.35 18.10 -3.94
CA GLU A 61 2.16 18.62 -2.83
C GLU A 61 3.30 17.65 -2.49
N ASN A 62 3.00 16.35 -2.41
CA ASN A 62 4.00 15.33 -2.09
C ASN A 62 5.03 15.12 -3.20
N LEU A 63 4.61 15.22 -4.47
CA LEU A 63 5.53 15.23 -5.62
C LEU A 63 6.49 16.42 -5.54
N ALA A 64 5.96 17.63 -5.33
CA ALA A 64 6.76 18.86 -5.25
C ALA A 64 7.71 18.88 -4.05
N ALA A 65 7.29 18.32 -2.92
CA ALA A 65 8.08 18.30 -1.69
C ALA A 65 9.08 17.13 -1.60
N THR A 66 8.99 16.15 -2.51
CA THR A 66 9.78 14.91 -2.45
C THR A 66 9.58 14.20 -1.11
N LYS A 67 8.37 13.65 -0.85
CA LYS A 67 7.92 13.17 0.47
C LYS A 67 8.92 12.27 1.23
N TYR A 68 9.64 11.40 0.51
CA TYR A 68 10.58 10.42 1.08
C TYR A 68 12.01 10.60 0.53
N PRO A 69 12.69 11.71 0.84
CA PRO A 69 13.98 12.02 0.21
C PRO A 69 15.06 11.01 0.60
N GLY A 70 14.99 10.44 1.81
CA GLY A 70 15.94 9.43 2.28
C GLY A 70 15.86 8.12 1.51
N VAL A 71 14.65 7.69 1.11
CA VAL A 71 14.47 6.46 0.31
C VAL A 71 14.99 6.68 -1.11
N ILE A 72 14.70 7.84 -1.71
CA ILE A 72 15.16 8.18 -3.06
C ILE A 72 16.70 8.24 -3.11
N GLN A 73 17.32 8.94 -2.15
CA GLN A 73 18.78 8.98 -2.04
C GLN A 73 19.40 7.59 -1.83
N PHE A 74 18.70 6.70 -1.12
CA PHE A 74 19.15 5.32 -0.96
C PHE A 74 19.09 4.55 -2.28
N LEU A 75 18.02 4.70 -3.07
CA LEU A 75 17.92 4.10 -4.40
C LEU A 75 19.03 4.60 -5.33
N GLU A 76 19.20 5.92 -5.45
CA GLU A 76 20.25 6.56 -6.29
C GLU A 76 21.67 6.08 -5.98
N LYS A 77 21.94 5.79 -4.71
CA LYS A 77 23.27 5.36 -4.27
C LYS A 77 23.53 3.86 -4.49
N ASN A 78 22.49 3.03 -4.46
CA ASN A 78 22.67 1.58 -4.30
C ASN A 78 22.06 0.75 -5.44
N PHE A 79 21.21 1.32 -6.30
CA PHE A 79 20.47 0.58 -7.33
C PHE A 79 20.51 1.28 -8.69
N ASP A 80 20.45 0.48 -9.76
CA ASP A 80 20.04 0.96 -11.08
C ASP A 80 18.51 0.93 -11.12
N PHE A 81 17.88 2.10 -11.22
CA PHE A 81 16.43 2.22 -11.18
C PHE A 81 15.91 3.31 -12.12
N HIS A 82 14.64 3.19 -12.48
CA HIS A 82 13.91 4.18 -13.27
C HIS A 82 12.60 4.54 -12.55
N GLU A 83 12.26 5.83 -12.52
CA GLU A 83 10.97 6.29 -12.01
C GLU A 83 9.86 6.05 -13.03
N ASP A 84 8.75 5.49 -12.56
CA ASP A 84 7.54 5.13 -13.32
C ASP A 84 6.28 5.71 -12.66
N THR A 85 6.42 6.87 -12.02
CA THR A 85 5.30 7.60 -11.42
C THR A 85 4.47 8.27 -12.52
N GLU A 86 3.20 7.91 -12.66
CA GLU A 86 2.22 8.62 -13.49
C GLU A 86 1.48 9.66 -12.62
N PRO A 87 1.84 10.95 -12.67
CA PRO A 87 1.37 11.96 -11.72
C PRO A 87 -0.13 12.24 -11.80
N ASN A 88 -0.81 11.77 -12.84
CA ASN A 88 -2.25 11.95 -13.00
C ASN A 88 -3.06 10.87 -12.29
N THR A 89 -2.51 9.67 -12.08
CA THR A 89 -3.27 8.50 -11.61
C THR A 89 -2.65 7.86 -10.37
N ASP A 90 -1.36 8.08 -10.15
CA ASP A 90 -0.65 7.54 -9.01
C ASP A 90 -0.83 8.43 -7.77
N VAL A 91 -1.10 7.75 -6.67
CA VAL A 91 -1.07 8.30 -5.30
C VAL A 91 0.16 7.77 -4.56
N SER A 92 1.21 7.47 -5.32
CA SER A 92 2.48 6.89 -4.87
C SER A 92 3.62 7.29 -5.80
N TYR A 93 4.86 7.06 -5.35
CA TYR A 93 5.98 6.93 -6.28
C TYR A 93 6.01 5.51 -6.86
N GLY A 94 6.29 5.39 -8.16
CA GLY A 94 6.59 4.14 -8.83
C GLY A 94 8.05 4.06 -9.27
N TYR A 95 8.68 2.91 -9.04
CA TYR A 95 10.04 2.65 -9.48
C TYR A 95 10.20 1.24 -10.05
N PHE A 96 10.88 1.15 -11.19
CA PHE A 96 11.49 -0.09 -11.67
C PHE A 96 12.90 -0.17 -11.13
N VAL A 97 13.18 -1.19 -10.31
CA VAL A 97 14.48 -1.43 -9.69
C VAL A 97 15.11 -2.66 -10.32
N ARG A 98 16.29 -2.52 -10.93
CA ARG A 98 17.03 -3.66 -11.46
C ARG A 98 17.81 -4.35 -10.36
N GLY A 99 17.62 -5.66 -10.25
CA GLY A 99 18.38 -6.53 -9.36
C GLY A 99 19.31 -7.47 -10.13
N ASP A 100 20.17 -8.16 -9.38
CA ASP A 100 21.04 -9.21 -9.92
C ASP A 100 20.21 -10.46 -10.25
N GLY A 101 19.70 -10.52 -11.47
CA GLY A 101 18.98 -11.69 -12.01
C GLY A 101 17.45 -11.60 -11.96
N ALA A 102 16.89 -10.49 -11.47
CA ALA A 102 15.45 -10.19 -11.55
C ALA A 102 15.23 -8.67 -11.50
N ASP A 103 14.20 -8.19 -12.19
CA ASP A 103 13.73 -6.81 -12.07
C ASP A 103 12.58 -6.75 -11.06
N PHE A 104 12.40 -5.59 -10.44
CA PHE A 104 11.40 -5.39 -9.38
C PHE A 104 10.61 -4.10 -9.62
N ILE A 105 9.35 -4.12 -9.18
CA ILE A 105 8.52 -2.93 -9.03
C ILE A 105 8.43 -2.58 -7.56
N LEU A 106 8.82 -1.35 -7.24
CA LEU A 106 8.66 -0.74 -5.93
C LEU A 106 7.63 0.39 -6.05
N ARG A 107 6.58 0.33 -5.23
CA ARG A 107 5.62 1.44 -5.10
C ARG A 107 5.63 1.95 -3.67
N ILE A 108 5.67 3.28 -3.51
CA ILE A 108 5.76 3.94 -2.20
C ILE A 108 4.63 4.95 -2.04
N SER A 109 3.70 4.68 -1.14
CA SER A 109 2.46 5.43 -1.01
C SER A 109 2.66 6.86 -0.50
N PHE A 110 1.93 7.82 -1.08
CA PHE A 110 1.73 9.14 -0.48
C PHE A 110 0.70 9.12 0.65
N VAL A 111 -0.03 8.02 0.85
CA VAL A 111 -1.08 7.84 1.85
C VAL A 111 -0.54 7.04 3.01
N GLY A 112 0.16 7.69 3.95
CA GLY A 112 0.89 7.00 5.01
C GLY A 112 2.16 6.28 4.53
N PRO A 113 2.92 5.62 5.43
CA PRO A 113 4.25 5.09 5.14
C PRO A 113 4.16 3.65 4.62
N TYR A 114 3.39 3.41 3.55
CA TYR A 114 3.22 2.07 2.99
C TYR A 114 4.04 1.88 1.72
N TYR A 115 4.48 0.66 1.49
CA TYR A 115 5.10 0.27 0.23
C TYR A 115 4.78 -1.18 -0.12
N TYR A 116 4.86 -1.51 -1.41
CA TYR A 116 4.97 -2.90 -1.83
C TYR A 116 6.17 -3.07 -2.76
N LEU A 117 6.68 -4.29 -2.78
CA LEU A 117 7.76 -4.74 -3.65
C LEU A 117 7.30 -6.03 -4.34
N SER A 118 7.42 -6.08 -5.65
CA SER A 118 7.03 -7.23 -6.48
C SER A 118 8.15 -7.51 -7.48
N SER A 119 8.41 -8.80 -7.76
CA SER A 119 9.28 -9.19 -8.87
C SER A 119 8.55 -9.08 -10.20
N LEU A 120 9.31 -8.70 -11.23
CA LEU A 120 8.85 -8.63 -12.61
C LEU A 120 9.32 -9.88 -13.34
N SER A 121 8.37 -10.62 -13.91
CA SER A 121 8.66 -11.76 -14.77
C SER A 121 9.15 -11.29 -16.15
N ALA A 122 9.82 -12.18 -16.87
CA ALA A 122 10.40 -11.86 -18.20
C ALA A 122 9.35 -11.47 -19.26
N ASP A 123 8.08 -11.79 -19.05
CA ASP A 123 6.96 -11.38 -19.88
C ASP A 123 6.36 -10.02 -19.49
N GLY A 124 6.93 -9.35 -18.48
CA GLY A 124 6.47 -8.07 -17.95
C GLY A 124 5.34 -8.18 -16.92
N SER A 125 4.93 -9.39 -16.54
CA SER A 125 3.92 -9.58 -15.48
C SER A 125 4.52 -9.38 -14.09
N GLN A 126 3.72 -8.85 -13.18
CA GLN A 126 4.09 -8.67 -11.77
C GLN A 126 3.71 -9.91 -10.98
N ASP A 127 4.64 -10.43 -10.19
CA ASP A 127 4.34 -11.44 -9.19
C ASP A 127 3.61 -10.80 -8.00
N SER A 128 2.94 -11.62 -7.18
CA SER A 128 2.35 -11.13 -5.93
C SER A 128 3.44 -10.52 -5.02
N PRO A 129 3.16 -9.39 -4.35
CA PRO A 129 4.14 -8.74 -3.50
C PRO A 129 4.70 -9.65 -2.42
N SER A 130 6.03 -9.65 -2.27
CA SER A 130 6.72 -10.44 -1.26
C SER A 130 8.04 -9.80 -0.85
N ILE A 131 8.36 -9.93 0.44
CA ILE A 131 9.65 -9.55 1.03
C ILE A 131 10.39 -10.76 1.62
N ASP A 132 9.86 -11.97 1.45
CA ASP A 132 10.47 -13.22 1.90
C ASP A 132 11.60 -13.64 0.96
N LEU A 133 12.58 -12.76 0.80
CA LEU A 133 13.74 -12.94 -0.05
C LEU A 133 14.95 -13.34 0.81
N PRO A 134 15.83 -14.23 0.31
CA PRO A 134 17.06 -14.56 1.02
C PRO A 134 17.93 -13.30 1.16
N SER A 135 18.73 -13.21 2.23
CA SER A 135 19.62 -12.07 2.46
C SER A 135 20.70 -11.88 1.39
N THR A 136 20.91 -12.89 0.54
CA THR A 136 21.77 -12.84 -0.64
C THR A 136 21.10 -12.19 -1.84
N ASN A 137 19.79 -11.89 -1.79
CA ASN A 137 19.08 -11.22 -2.87
C ASN A 137 19.52 -9.75 -2.96
N SER A 138 19.78 -9.29 -4.17
CA SER A 138 20.21 -7.91 -4.45
C SER A 138 19.29 -6.82 -3.90
N VAL A 139 17.97 -7.06 -3.76
CA VAL A 139 17.03 -6.07 -3.19
C VAL A 139 16.83 -6.20 -1.68
N TYR A 140 17.49 -7.15 -1.01
CA TYR A 140 17.42 -7.27 0.45
C TYR A 140 17.87 -5.99 1.20
N PRO A 141 18.93 -5.27 0.78
CA PRO A 141 19.30 -3.99 1.39
C PRO A 141 18.21 -2.93 1.29
N LEU A 142 17.41 -2.93 0.21
CA LEU A 142 16.26 -2.04 0.06
C LEU A 142 15.17 -2.37 1.08
N ILE A 143 14.80 -3.63 1.23
CA ILE A 143 13.80 -4.07 2.23
C ILE A 143 14.22 -3.60 3.63
N LYS A 144 15.49 -3.81 3.99
CA LYS A 144 16.03 -3.38 5.27
C LYS A 144 16.00 -1.84 5.43
N ASN A 145 16.36 -1.10 4.38
CA ASN A 145 16.30 0.36 4.42
C ASN A 145 14.86 0.88 4.60
N MET A 146 13.89 0.26 3.94
CA MET A 146 12.47 0.60 4.09
C MET A 146 12.00 0.37 5.53
N GLU A 147 12.36 -0.76 6.14
CA GLU A 147 12.06 -1.06 7.54
C GLU A 147 12.70 -0.04 8.50
N GLU A 148 13.99 0.27 8.31
CA GLU A 148 14.72 1.27 9.12
C GLU A 148 14.14 2.69 8.96
N ALA A 149 13.58 3.01 7.79
CA ALA A 149 12.87 4.25 7.53
C ALA A 149 11.45 4.29 8.12
N GLY A 150 10.99 3.20 8.75
CA GLY A 150 9.66 3.08 9.35
C GLY A 150 8.55 2.83 8.32
N MET A 151 8.91 2.39 7.12
CA MET A 151 7.96 2.01 6.07
C MET A 151 7.35 0.64 6.36
N ILE A 152 6.10 0.47 5.95
CA ILE A 152 5.29 -0.71 6.22
C ILE A 152 5.07 -1.44 4.91
N PHE A 153 5.57 -2.66 4.83
CA PHE A 153 5.27 -3.53 3.71
C PHE A 153 3.79 -3.90 3.72
N THR A 154 3.12 -3.75 2.57
CA THR A 154 1.72 -4.14 2.38
C THR A 154 1.65 -5.45 1.60
N PRO A 155 1.28 -6.57 2.24
CA PRO A 155 1.23 -7.87 1.57
C PRO A 155 -0.04 -7.99 0.69
N VAL A 156 -0.03 -8.96 -0.21
CA VAL A 156 -1.09 -9.17 -1.22
C VAL A 156 -2.48 -9.34 -0.59
N GLU A 157 -2.59 -9.98 0.58
CA GLU A 157 -3.88 -10.20 1.26
C GLU A 157 -4.49 -8.90 1.78
N VAL A 158 -3.65 -7.91 2.12
CA VAL A 158 -4.07 -6.57 2.53
C VAL A 158 -4.46 -5.76 1.30
N LEU A 159 -3.63 -5.79 0.26
CA LEU A 159 -3.85 -5.04 -0.97
C LEU A 159 -5.13 -5.42 -1.70
N ASN A 160 -5.53 -6.69 -1.61
CA ASN A 160 -6.78 -7.22 -2.12
C ASN A 160 -8.02 -6.85 -1.32
N LYS A 161 -7.89 -6.33 -0.08
CA LYS A 161 -9.08 -5.91 0.68
C LYS A 161 -9.72 -4.71 -0.02
N LYS A 162 -11.05 -4.69 -0.05
CA LYS A 162 -11.82 -3.64 -0.70
C LYS A 162 -12.72 -2.89 0.29
N PHE A 163 -12.87 -1.59 0.08
CA PHE A 163 -13.62 -0.67 0.91
C PHE A 163 -14.51 0.24 0.07
N ASN A 164 -15.58 0.76 0.66
CA ASN A 164 -16.29 1.89 0.06
C ASN A 164 -15.40 3.13 0.13
N PHE A 165 -15.03 3.67 -1.02
CA PHE A 165 -14.16 4.82 -1.18
C PHE A 165 -14.61 5.64 -2.39
N GLY A 166 -14.92 6.93 -2.24
CA GLY A 166 -15.37 7.78 -3.36
C GLY A 166 -16.62 7.26 -4.10
N ASN A 167 -17.56 6.64 -3.39
CA ASN A 167 -18.76 5.97 -3.93
C ASN A 167 -18.49 4.73 -4.81
N GLN A 168 -17.29 4.16 -4.76
CA GLN A 168 -16.92 2.91 -5.41
C GLN A 168 -16.34 1.92 -4.41
N PHE A 169 -16.26 0.65 -4.81
CA PHE A 169 -15.64 -0.40 -4.00
C PHE A 169 -14.19 -0.57 -4.44
N SER A 170 -13.27 0.17 -3.81
CA SER A 170 -11.85 0.24 -4.20
C SER A 170 -11.01 -0.71 -3.35
N SER A 171 -10.02 -1.33 -3.97
CA SER A 171 -9.00 -2.09 -3.25
C SER A 171 -8.09 -1.18 -2.42
N VAL A 172 -7.42 -1.74 -1.41
CA VAL A 172 -6.37 -1.04 -0.66
C VAL A 172 -5.24 -0.63 -1.61
N TYR A 173 -4.93 -1.46 -2.62
CA TYR A 173 -3.99 -1.09 -3.66
C TYR A 173 -4.41 0.22 -4.34
N SER A 174 -5.67 0.31 -4.77
CA SER A 174 -6.19 1.50 -5.45
C SER A 174 -6.14 2.75 -4.57
N ILE A 175 -6.38 2.58 -3.28
CA ILE A 175 -6.34 3.68 -2.30
C ILE A 175 -4.90 4.12 -2.00
N LEU A 176 -3.93 3.21 -2.01
CA LEU A 176 -2.55 3.49 -1.61
C LEU A 176 -1.61 3.82 -2.78
N TYR A 177 -1.86 3.33 -4.00
CA TYR A 177 -0.86 3.37 -5.07
C TYR A 177 -1.33 3.96 -6.38
N CYS A 178 -2.39 3.41 -6.99
CA CYS A 178 -2.89 3.84 -8.30
C CYS A 178 -4.37 3.53 -8.43
N TYR A 179 -5.21 4.52 -8.71
CA TYR A 179 -6.67 4.32 -8.74
C TYR A 179 -7.23 3.99 -10.13
N GLU A 180 -6.41 3.98 -11.19
CA GLU A 180 -6.85 3.64 -12.56
C GLU A 180 -6.37 2.27 -13.05
N ASP A 181 -5.24 1.76 -12.54
CA ASP A 181 -4.63 0.52 -13.02
C ASP A 181 -4.25 -0.42 -11.87
N GLU A 182 -4.92 -1.57 -11.81
CA GLU A 182 -4.67 -2.61 -10.81
C GLU A 182 -3.85 -3.76 -11.41
N PRO A 183 -2.80 -4.24 -10.73
CA PRO A 183 -1.99 -5.35 -11.21
C PRO A 183 -2.80 -6.66 -11.20
N SER A 184 -2.38 -7.62 -12.04
CA SER A 184 -3.13 -8.86 -12.29
C SER A 184 -3.35 -9.77 -11.08
N TRP A 185 -2.59 -9.57 -9.99
CA TRP A 185 -2.76 -10.29 -8.74
C TRP A 185 -3.82 -9.65 -7.81
N ILE A 186 -4.42 -8.53 -8.22
CA ILE A 186 -5.62 -8.01 -7.58
C ILE A 186 -6.83 -8.81 -8.05
N GLU A 187 -7.51 -9.46 -7.12
CA GLU A 187 -8.70 -10.26 -7.40
C GLU A 187 -9.91 -9.34 -7.64
N MET A 188 -10.65 -9.61 -8.72
CA MET A 188 -11.90 -8.90 -9.07
C MET A 188 -13.04 -9.22 -8.10
#